data_AF-A0A965G4I6-F1
#
_entry.id   AF-A0A965G4I6-F1
#
_cell.length_a   1.000
_cell.length_b   1.000
_cell.length_c   1.000
_cell.angle_alpha   90.00
_cell.angle_beta   90.00
_cell.angle_gamma   90.00
#
_symmetry.space_group_name_H-M   'P 1'
#
loop_
_entity.id
_entity.type
_entity.pdbx_description
1 polymer ?
#
loop_
_entity_poly.entity_id
_entity_poly.type
_entity_poly.pdbx_seq_one_letter_code
_entity_poly.pdbx_strand_id
1 'polypeptide(L)'
;MFVDRVHIEVVAGDGGRGCSSFRREKYIPLGGPDGGDGGDGGSVILEARAGVDSLAALAHRMQWRAEHGQAGGPANCQGRSAEDLVLLVPPGTIVLDETTGLVLKDLAVAGESIVAAQGGAG
;
A
#
# COMPACT_ATOMS: atom_id res chain seq x y z
N MET A 1 -28.13 -2.70 -5.14
CA MET A 1 -27.96 -4.11 -4.71
C MET A 1 -27.16 -4.07 -3.42
N PHE A 2 -27.66 -4.67 -2.35
CA PHE A 2 -26.99 -4.71 -1.04
C PHE A 2 -26.12 -5.97 -0.96
N VAL A 3 -24.90 -5.83 -0.44
CA VAL A 3 -23.97 -6.92 -0.22
C VAL A 3 -23.39 -6.77 1.18
N ASP A 4 -23.54 -7.81 2.00
CA ASP A 4 -23.13 -7.88 3.40
C ASP A 4 -21.83 -8.69 3.60
N ARG A 5 -21.50 -9.55 2.64
CA ARG A 5 -20.28 -10.36 2.63
C ARG A 5 -19.61 -10.31 1.27
N VAL A 6 -18.30 -10.13 1.28
CA VAL A 6 -17.48 -10.11 0.07
C VAL A 6 -16.13 -10.77 0.35
N HIS A 7 -15.63 -11.49 -0.64
CA HIS A 7 -14.26 -11.98 -0.66
C HIS A 7 -13.47 -11.06 -1.59
N ILE A 8 -12.39 -10.48 -1.07
CA ILE A 8 -11.47 -9.63 -1.82
C ILE A 8 -10.05 -10.09 -1.60
N GLU A 9 -9.26 -10.02 -2.66
CA GLU A 9 -7.81 -10.17 -2.58
C GLU A 9 -7.18 -8.78 -2.55
N VAL A 10 -6.36 -8.52 -1.53
CA VAL A 10 -5.64 -7.26 -1.35
C VAL A 10 -4.15 -7.49 -1.54
N VAL A 11 -3.52 -6.63 -2.33
CA VAL A 11 -2.09 -6.72 -2.65
C VAL A 11 -1.46 -5.36 -2.38
N ALA A 12 -0.52 -5.30 -1.46
CA ALA A 12 0.25 -4.08 -1.21
C ALA A 12 1.19 -3.78 -2.37
N GLY A 13 1.66 -2.53 -2.43
CA GLY A 13 2.71 -2.12 -3.33
C GLY A 13 4.05 -2.70 -2.91
N ASP A 14 4.81 -3.19 -3.88
CA ASP A 14 6.23 -3.46 -3.69
C ASP A 14 7.00 -2.14 -3.47
N GLY A 15 8.03 -2.20 -2.63
CA GLY A 15 8.99 -1.11 -2.48
C GLY A 15 9.82 -0.90 -3.74
N GLY A 16 10.21 0.33 -3.97
CA GLY A 16 11.10 0.73 -5.05
C GLY A 16 12.49 0.09 -4.90
N ARG A 17 13.23 -0.02 -6.00
CA ARG A 17 14.62 -0.48 -5.94
C ARG A 17 15.54 0.70 -5.68
N GLY A 18 16.50 0.54 -4.76
CA GLY A 18 17.64 1.44 -4.65
C GLY A 18 18.49 1.49 -5.93
N CYS A 19 19.17 2.62 -6.13
CA CYS A 19 20.05 2.85 -7.27
C CYS A 19 21.50 2.57 -6.91
N SER A 20 22.26 1.92 -7.80
CA SER A 20 23.72 1.85 -7.71
C SER A 20 24.31 2.82 -8.71
N SER A 21 24.76 3.98 -8.22
CA SER A 21 25.33 5.05 -9.03
C SER A 21 26.59 5.62 -8.37
N PHE A 22 27.48 6.15 -9.20
CA PHE A 22 28.67 6.89 -8.77
C PHE A 22 28.69 8.25 -9.46
N ARG A 23 29.05 9.28 -8.69
CA ARG A 23 29.12 10.64 -9.20
C ARG A 23 30.20 10.76 -10.27
N ARG A 24 29.88 11.40 -11.40
CA ARG A 24 30.82 11.61 -12.51
C ARG A 24 30.93 13.08 -12.86
N GLU A 25 32.10 13.67 -12.59
CA GLU A 25 32.40 15.07 -12.91
C GLU A 25 33.74 15.17 -13.64
N LYS A 26 33.84 16.12 -14.58
CA LYS A 26 34.99 16.25 -15.51
C LYS A 26 36.36 16.35 -14.82
N TYR A 27 36.42 16.89 -13.61
CA TYR A 27 37.67 17.11 -12.86
C TYR A 27 37.77 16.24 -11.60
N ILE A 28 36.88 15.27 -11.43
CA ILE A 28 36.88 14.33 -10.29
C ILE A 28 37.05 12.91 -10.84
N PRO A 29 38.27 12.34 -10.77
CA PRO A 29 38.57 11.03 -11.36
C PRO A 29 37.84 9.86 -10.68
N LEU A 30 37.51 9.99 -9.38
CA LEU A 30 36.74 9.01 -8.61
C LEU A 30 35.69 9.75 -7.77
N GLY A 31 34.48 9.88 -8.30
CA GLY A 31 33.36 10.36 -7.50
C GLY A 31 32.86 9.27 -6.55
N GLY A 32 32.36 9.69 -5.38
CA GLY A 32 31.76 8.78 -4.42
C GLY A 32 30.47 8.14 -4.93
N PRO A 33 29.97 7.10 -4.25
CA PRO A 33 28.66 6.54 -4.52
C PRO A 33 27.58 7.62 -4.33
N ASP A 34 26.65 7.70 -5.26
CA ASP A 34 25.56 8.69 -5.29
C ASP A 34 24.22 8.08 -5.70
N GLY A 35 24.02 6.79 -5.43
CA GLY A 35 22.73 6.15 -5.63
C GLY A 35 21.77 6.46 -4.49
N GLY A 36 20.53 6.85 -4.80
CA GLY A 36 19.47 7.00 -3.81
C GLY A 36 18.68 5.71 -3.56
N ASP A 37 17.98 5.67 -2.44
CA ASP A 37 17.11 4.57 -2.02
C ASP A 37 15.80 4.53 -2.82
N GLY A 38 15.10 3.39 -2.82
CA GLY A 38 13.74 3.30 -3.35
C GLY A 38 12.73 4.02 -2.45
N GLY A 39 11.56 4.31 -3.01
CA GLY A 39 10.40 4.74 -2.23
C GLY A 39 9.64 3.53 -1.69
N ASP A 40 8.94 3.70 -0.58
CA ASP A 40 8.10 2.64 -0.02
C ASP A 40 6.89 2.36 -0.92
N GLY A 41 6.44 1.11 -0.95
CA GLY A 41 5.20 0.72 -1.59
C GLY A 41 3.97 1.14 -0.77
N GLY A 42 2.85 1.39 -1.46
CA GLY A 42 1.60 1.74 -0.80
C GLY A 42 1.02 0.55 -0.04
N SER A 43 0.46 0.80 1.12
CA SER A 43 -0.29 -0.19 1.89
C SER A 43 -1.75 -0.24 1.44
N VAL A 44 -2.43 -1.36 1.69
CA VAL A 44 -3.89 -1.46 1.55
C VAL A 44 -4.52 -1.33 2.93
N ILE A 45 -5.38 -0.34 3.09
CA ILE A 45 -6.02 0.02 4.36
C ILE A 45 -7.52 -0.17 4.21
N LEU A 46 -8.13 -0.90 5.14
CA LEU A 46 -9.59 -0.92 5.28
C LEU A 46 -9.97 0.12 6.33
N GLU A 47 -10.88 1.03 6.00
CA GLU A 47 -11.36 2.08 6.91
C GLU A 47 -12.89 2.05 7.02
N ALA A 48 -13.40 1.94 8.24
CA ALA A 48 -14.82 2.09 8.51
C ALA A 48 -15.22 3.56 8.42
N ARG A 49 -16.13 3.89 7.52
CA ARG A 49 -16.53 5.29 7.29
C ARG A 49 -18.05 5.47 7.39
N ALA A 50 -18.46 6.51 8.11
CA ALA A 50 -19.86 6.92 8.16
C ALA A 50 -20.35 7.33 6.76
N GLY A 51 -21.50 6.78 6.33
CA GLY A 51 -22.07 7.00 5.01
C GLY A 51 -21.76 5.91 3.98
N VAL A 52 -21.02 4.86 4.37
CA VAL A 52 -20.91 3.62 3.59
C VAL A 52 -21.89 2.60 4.16
N ASP A 53 -22.88 2.21 3.36
CA ASP A 53 -23.99 1.36 3.83
C ASP A 53 -23.89 -0.10 3.35
N SER A 54 -23.00 -0.42 2.39
CA SER A 54 -22.86 -1.77 1.86
C SER A 54 -21.47 -2.06 1.30
N LEU A 55 -21.12 -3.34 1.20
CA LEU A 55 -19.87 -3.81 0.59
C LEU A 55 -19.97 -3.96 -0.95
N ALA A 56 -21.06 -3.48 -1.56
CA ALA A 56 -21.29 -3.62 -3.00
C ALA A 56 -20.18 -2.96 -3.84
N ALA A 57 -19.59 -1.87 -3.36
CA ALA A 57 -18.46 -1.20 -4.03
C ALA A 57 -17.23 -2.11 -4.14
N LEU A 58 -17.02 -2.97 -3.14
CA LEU A 58 -15.90 -3.93 -3.10
C LEU A 58 -16.21 -5.20 -3.90
N ALA A 59 -17.50 -5.57 -4.00
CA ALA A 59 -17.93 -6.79 -4.70
C ALA A 59 -17.70 -6.76 -6.22
N HIS A 60 -17.56 -5.59 -6.83
CA HIS A 60 -17.34 -5.48 -8.27
C HIS A 60 -15.93 -5.87 -8.72
N ARG A 61 -14.94 -5.79 -7.82
CA ARG A 61 -13.53 -6.03 -8.15
C ARG A 61 -12.95 -7.05 -7.20
N MET A 62 -12.48 -8.17 -7.76
CA MET A 62 -11.90 -9.26 -6.98
C MET A 62 -10.53 -8.92 -6.38
N GLN A 63 -9.73 -8.10 -7.05
CA GLN A 63 -8.34 -7.78 -6.65
C GLN A 63 -8.12 -6.27 -6.50
N TRP A 64 -7.64 -5.84 -5.33
CA TRP A 64 -7.28 -4.47 -5.01
C TRP A 64 -5.77 -4.37 -4.78
N ARG A 65 -5.09 -3.56 -5.60
CA ARG A 65 -3.64 -3.43 -5.56
C ARG A 65 -3.24 -1.98 -5.29
N ALA A 66 -2.41 -1.78 -4.27
CA ALA A 66 -1.81 -0.47 -3.98
C ALA A 66 -0.65 -0.15 -4.93
N GLU A 67 -0.27 1.12 -5.02
CA GLU A 67 0.79 1.56 -5.93
C GLU A 67 2.18 1.12 -5.46
N HIS A 68 3.09 0.89 -6.41
CA HIS A 68 4.48 0.53 -6.13
C HIS A 68 5.32 1.78 -5.84
N GLY A 69 6.27 1.66 -4.92
CA GLY A 69 7.26 2.71 -4.68
C GLY A 69 8.16 2.92 -5.90
N GLN A 70 8.58 4.17 -6.13
CA GLN A 70 9.46 4.48 -7.26
C GLN A 70 10.90 4.06 -6.97
N ALA A 71 11.65 3.72 -8.02
CA ALA A 71 13.07 3.44 -7.88
C ALA A 71 13.87 4.71 -7.52
N GLY A 72 14.95 4.53 -6.76
CA GLY A 72 15.94 5.57 -6.54
C GLY A 72 16.67 5.96 -7.83
N GLY A 73 17.30 7.12 -7.81
CA GLY A 73 18.05 7.68 -8.92
C GLY A 73 19.50 8.03 -8.57
N PRO A 74 20.27 8.54 -9.55
CA PRO A 74 21.60 9.10 -9.32
C PRO A 74 21.52 10.39 -8.49
N ALA A 75 22.68 10.92 -8.10
CA ALA A 75 22.79 12.14 -7.28
C ALA A 75 22.03 12.09 -5.93
N ASN A 76 22.00 10.92 -5.30
CA ASN A 76 21.27 10.62 -4.06
C ASN A 76 19.76 10.92 -4.16
N CYS A 77 19.18 10.79 -5.35
CA CYS A 77 17.76 11.00 -5.56
C CYS A 77 16.97 9.81 -5.01
N GLN A 78 16.23 10.00 -3.91
CA GLN A 78 15.38 8.97 -3.35
C GLN A 78 14.10 8.79 -4.20
N GLY A 79 13.69 7.54 -4.38
CA GLY A 79 12.42 7.21 -5.01
C GLY A 79 11.24 7.71 -4.20
N ARG A 80 10.19 8.19 -4.88
CA ARG A 80 8.95 8.60 -4.23
C ARG A 80 8.20 7.39 -3.66
N SER A 81 7.78 7.48 -2.40
CA SER A 81 6.87 6.50 -1.80
C SER A 81 5.49 6.57 -2.45
N ALA A 82 4.89 5.41 -2.66
CA ALA A 82 3.56 5.27 -3.23
C ALA A 82 2.46 5.69 -2.25
N GLU A 83 1.30 6.03 -2.80
CA GLU A 83 0.11 6.36 -2.03
C GLU A 83 -0.60 5.08 -1.57
N ASP A 84 -1.11 5.11 -0.33
CA ASP A 84 -1.87 4.00 0.23
C ASP A 84 -3.24 3.86 -0.47
N LEU A 85 -3.68 2.63 -0.65
CA LEU A 85 -5.01 2.32 -1.16
C LEU A 85 -5.98 2.15 0.02
N VAL A 86 -6.85 3.14 0.22
CA VAL A 86 -7.89 3.09 1.26
C VAL A 86 -9.19 2.54 0.68
N LEU A 87 -9.65 1.42 1.22
CA LEU A 87 -10.93 0.79 0.90
C LEU A 87 -11.92 1.08 2.02
N LEU A 88 -13.03 1.71 1.65
CA LEU A 88 -14.04 2.14 2.61
C LEU A 88 -15.06 1.03 2.86
N VAL A 89 -15.35 0.78 4.13
CA VAL A 89 -16.35 -0.20 4.57
C VAL A 89 -17.36 0.42 5.53
N PRO A 90 -18.56 -0.16 5.67
CA PRO A 90 -19.50 0.24 6.71
C PRO A 90 -18.93 0.02 8.12
N PRO A 91 -19.27 0.88 9.10
CA PRO A 91 -19.03 0.57 10.51
C PRO A 91 -19.74 -0.73 10.92
N GLY A 92 -19.08 -1.53 11.77
CA GLY A 92 -19.52 -2.88 12.15
C GLY A 92 -19.05 -3.98 11.19
N THR A 93 -18.09 -3.68 10.30
CA THR A 93 -17.51 -4.69 9.39
C THR A 93 -16.42 -5.49 10.10
N ILE A 94 -16.55 -6.82 10.06
CA ILE A 94 -15.55 -7.75 10.57
C ILE A 94 -14.61 -8.15 9.44
N VAL A 95 -13.31 -7.93 9.63
CA VAL A 95 -12.28 -8.32 8.68
C VAL A 95 -11.70 -9.67 9.10
N LEU A 96 -11.78 -10.64 8.18
CA LEU A 96 -11.34 -12.01 8.38
C LEU A 96 -10.25 -12.34 7.37
N ASP A 97 -9.22 -13.06 7.79
CA ASP A 97 -8.31 -13.74 6.87
C ASP A 97 -9.00 -15.02 6.38
N GLU A 98 -9.23 -15.11 5.06
CA GLU A 98 -9.89 -16.25 4.43
C GLU A 98 -9.10 -17.55 4.60
N THR A 99 -7.77 -17.49 4.65
CA THR A 99 -6.92 -18.70 4.70
C THR A 99 -6.89 -19.28 6.10
N THR A 100 -6.71 -18.43 7.11
CA THR A 100 -6.59 -18.88 8.51
C THR A 100 -7.93 -18.89 9.26
N GLY A 101 -8.95 -18.20 8.75
CA GLY A 101 -10.23 -17.98 9.42
C GLY A 101 -10.14 -17.06 10.63
N LEU A 102 -8.99 -16.42 10.86
CA LEU A 102 -8.78 -15.52 11.99
C LEU A 102 -9.43 -14.17 11.75
N VAL A 103 -10.05 -13.63 12.80
CA VAL A 103 -10.51 -12.23 12.81
C VAL A 103 -9.29 -11.34 12.94
N LEU A 104 -9.01 -10.56 11.89
CA LEU A 104 -7.92 -9.58 11.90
C LEU A 104 -8.31 -8.38 12.74
N LYS A 105 -9.52 -7.85 12.51
CA LYS A 105 -10.09 -6.73 13.28
C LYS A 105 -11.59 -6.63 13.07
N ASP A 106 -12.28 -6.18 14.11
CA ASP A 106 -13.65 -5.67 14.04
C ASP A 106 -13.57 -4.14 13.93
N LEU A 107 -14.11 -3.58 12.84
CA LEU A 107 -14.15 -2.14 12.59
C LEU A 107 -15.52 -1.59 13.05
N ALA A 108 -15.72 -1.59 14.37
CA ALA A 108 -17.01 -1.34 14.99
C ALA A 108 -17.45 0.13 14.88
N VAL A 109 -16.50 1.06 14.93
CA VAL A 109 -16.78 2.51 14.95
C VAL A 109 -16.23 3.19 13.70
N ALA A 110 -16.94 4.21 13.21
CA ALA A 110 -16.47 5.03 12.10
C ALA A 110 -15.14 5.72 12.47
N GLY A 111 -14.19 5.72 11.53
CA GLY A 111 -12.82 6.19 11.69
C GLY A 111 -11.83 5.10 12.10
N GLU A 112 -12.28 3.91 12.47
CA GLU A 112 -11.39 2.78 12.71
C GLU A 112 -10.85 2.24 11.39
N SER A 113 -9.56 1.91 11.39
CA SER A 113 -8.90 1.31 10.23
C SER A 113 -7.98 0.16 10.59
N ILE A 114 -7.66 -0.66 9.60
CA ILE A 114 -6.62 -1.70 9.67
C ILE A 114 -5.81 -1.71 8.37
N VAL A 115 -4.50 -1.87 8.51
CA VAL A 115 -3.62 -2.21 7.40
C VAL A 115 -3.84 -3.69 7.08
N ALA A 116 -4.57 -3.97 6.00
CA ALA A 116 -4.85 -5.33 5.57
C ALA A 116 -3.66 -5.94 4.81
N ALA A 117 -2.89 -5.11 4.09
CA ALA A 117 -1.63 -5.50 3.48
C ALA A 117 -0.62 -4.35 3.61
N GLN A 118 0.53 -4.62 4.25
CA GLN A 118 1.60 -3.65 4.45
C GLN A 118 2.42 -3.50 3.16
N GLY A 119 2.67 -2.25 2.76
CA GLY A 119 3.60 -1.90 1.67
C GLY A 119 5.01 -2.41 1.90
N GLY A 120 5.69 -2.80 0.81
CA GLY A 120 7.10 -3.19 0.84
C GLY A 120 8.02 -1.98 1.06
N ALA A 121 9.15 -2.19 1.74
CA ALA A 121 10.16 -1.15 1.95
C ALA A 121 10.99 -0.90 0.68
N GLY A 122 11.30 0.37 0.41
CA GLY A 122 12.12 0.83 -0.72
C GLY A 122 13.62 1.00 -0.42
#